data_AF-A0A7L4PIE9-F1
#
_entry.id   AF-A0A7L4PIE9-F1
#
_cell.length_a   1.000
_cell.length_b   1.000
_cell.length_c   1.000
_cell.angle_alpha   90.00
_cell.angle_beta   90.00
_cell.angle_gamma   90.00
#
_symmetry.space_group_name_H-M   'P 1'
#
loop_
_entity.id
_entity.type
_entity.pdbx_description
1 polymer ?
#
loop_
_entity_poly.entity_id
_entity_poly.type
_entity_poly.pdbx_seq_one_letter_code
_entity_poly.pdbx_strand_id
1 'polypeptide(L)'
;MTLMDTRGREGEGDLTYKTLQKASSRAAEAIGREKEVVVVSHIDADGLCSAGVICTALDRRQIEHQPLFFKQLDRPALEKVADQGMNLVIFTDLGSGMQAEIAGMKLRAVIADHHRPAAADNSSRDSILAHINPHLAGADGATQLSGSG
;
A
#
# COMPACT_ATOMS: atom_id res chain seq x y z
N MET A 1 15.13 38.28 8.98
CA MET A 1 15.79 37.25 8.16
C MET A 1 16.25 36.16 9.12
N THR A 2 15.35 35.23 9.43
CA THR A 2 15.63 34.16 10.40
C THR A 2 16.28 33.02 9.65
N LEU A 3 17.53 32.71 10.02
CA LEU A 3 18.27 31.56 9.51
C LEU A 3 17.50 30.29 9.90
N MET A 4 16.90 29.63 8.90
CA MET A 4 16.38 28.28 9.09
C MET A 4 17.55 27.32 9.25
N ASP A 5 17.57 26.64 10.39
CA ASP A 5 18.46 25.53 10.68
C ASP A 5 18.17 24.37 9.72
N THR A 6 19.07 24.14 8.77
CA THR A 6 18.95 23.07 7.77
C THR A 6 19.37 21.70 8.31
N ARG A 7 19.90 21.63 9.54
CA ARG A 7 20.45 20.38 10.10
C ARG A 7 19.39 19.38 10.60
N GLY A 8 18.12 19.79 10.71
CA GLY A 8 17.01 18.88 11.08
C GLY A 8 16.49 18.02 9.92
N ARG A 9 16.61 18.49 8.66
CA ARG A 9 15.97 17.83 7.50
C ARG A 9 16.68 16.56 7.03
N GLU A 10 17.99 16.45 7.21
CA GLU A 10 18.75 15.28 6.73
C GLU A 10 18.50 14.03 7.59
N GLY A 11 18.33 14.18 8.90
CA GLY A 11 18.04 13.07 9.81
C GLY A 11 16.60 12.56 9.72
N GLU A 12 15.65 13.44 9.42
CA GLU A 12 14.23 13.10 9.28
C GLU A 12 13.97 12.31 7.98
N GLY A 13 14.56 12.74 6.86
CA GLY A 13 14.47 12.02 5.58
C GLY A 13 15.06 10.61 5.62
N ASP A 14 16.19 10.42 6.31
CA ASP A 14 16.82 9.10 6.48
C ASP A 14 15.94 8.15 7.31
N LEU A 15 15.26 8.66 8.35
CA LEU A 15 14.33 7.86 9.16
C LEU A 15 13.07 7.47 8.38
N THR A 16 12.50 8.40 7.60
CA THR A 16 11.37 8.13 6.70
C THR A 16 11.72 7.04 5.70
N TYR A 17 12.86 7.18 5.00
CA TYR A 17 13.31 6.19 4.03
C TYR A 17 13.50 4.80 4.65
N LYS A 18 14.18 4.71 5.80
CA LYS A 18 14.36 3.44 6.52
C LYS A 18 13.04 2.79 6.93
N THR A 19 12.05 3.60 7.30
CA THR A 19 10.72 3.12 7.71
C THR A 19 9.96 2.54 6.52
N LEU A 20 9.92 3.27 5.39
CA LEU A 20 9.32 2.81 4.15
C LEU A 20 10.04 1.57 3.59
N GLN A 21 11.38 1.56 3.63
CA GLN A 21 12.18 0.42 3.20
C GLN A 21 11.85 -0.83 4.02
N LYS A 22 11.73 -0.70 5.35
CA LYS A 22 11.35 -1.83 6.22
C LYS A 22 9.96 -2.37 5.91
N ALA A 23 8.98 -1.50 5.69
CA ALA A 23 7.62 -1.90 5.28
C ALA A 23 7.63 -2.60 3.91
N SER A 24 8.40 -2.06 2.96
CA SER A 24 8.54 -2.61 1.61
C SER A 24 9.22 -3.98 1.61
N SER A 25 10.24 -4.20 2.43
CA SER A 25 10.88 -5.51 2.59
C SER A 25 9.90 -6.56 3.14
N ARG A 26 9.06 -6.20 4.11
CA ARG A 26 8.00 -7.09 4.63
C ARG A 26 6.97 -7.42 3.56
N ALA A 27 6.54 -6.43 2.78
CA ALA A 27 5.64 -6.64 1.65
C ALA A 27 6.25 -7.61 0.63
N ALA A 28 7.51 -7.39 0.23
CA ALA A 28 8.21 -8.24 -0.73
C ALA A 28 8.39 -9.68 -0.24
N GLU A 29 8.62 -9.88 1.05
CA GLU A 29 8.67 -11.21 1.67
C GLU A 29 7.31 -11.90 1.65
N ALA A 30 6.24 -11.18 2.03
CA ALA A 30 4.88 -11.71 2.03
C ALA A 30 4.43 -12.10 0.61
N ILE A 31 4.60 -11.19 -0.36
CA ILE A 31 4.25 -11.41 -1.77
C ILE A 31 5.06 -12.57 -2.36
N GLY A 32 6.35 -12.64 -2.06
CA GLY A 32 7.24 -13.68 -2.61
C GLY A 32 6.95 -15.11 -2.16
N ARG A 33 6.02 -15.31 -1.22
CA ARG A 33 5.56 -16.64 -0.76
C ARG A 33 4.32 -17.12 -1.51
N GLU A 34 3.67 -16.25 -2.28
CA GLU A 34 2.44 -16.56 -2.98
C GLU A 34 2.72 -17.01 -4.42
N LYS A 35 1.82 -17.83 -4.97
CA LYS A 35 1.85 -18.23 -6.39
C LYS A 35 1.00 -17.31 -7.26
N GLU A 36 -0.09 -16.80 -6.68
CA GLU A 36 -1.03 -15.90 -7.32
C GLU A 36 -1.48 -14.81 -6.34
N VAL A 37 -1.78 -13.62 -6.85
CA VAL A 37 -2.24 -12.46 -6.05
C VAL A 37 -3.27 -11.62 -6.80
N VAL A 38 -4.15 -10.92 -6.07
CA VAL A 38 -4.97 -9.85 -6.67
C VAL A 38 -4.24 -8.52 -6.51
N VAL A 39 -4.14 -7.74 -7.59
CA VAL A 39 -3.68 -6.35 -7.52
C VAL A 39 -4.90 -5.45 -7.63
N VAL A 40 -5.16 -4.64 -6.61
CA VAL A 40 -6.27 -3.68 -6.58
C VAL A 40 -5.69 -2.28 -6.66
N SER A 41 -6.16 -1.48 -7.62
CA SER A 41 -5.64 -0.13 -7.80
C SER A 41 -6.72 0.89 -8.15
N HIS A 42 -6.39 2.15 -7.93
CA HIS A 42 -7.23 3.26 -8.35
C HIS A 42 -7.19 3.41 -9.89
N ILE A 43 -8.24 3.99 -10.48
CA ILE A 43 -8.41 4.08 -11.95
C ILE A 43 -7.81 5.36 -12.57
N ASP A 44 -7.23 6.25 -11.77
CA ASP A 44 -6.57 7.45 -12.28
C ASP A 44 -5.10 7.19 -12.67
N ALA A 45 -4.39 8.25 -13.03
CA ALA A 45 -3.01 8.13 -13.49
C ALA A 45 -2.07 7.56 -12.42
N ASP A 46 -2.27 7.91 -11.15
CA ASP A 46 -1.39 7.47 -10.07
C ASP A 46 -1.59 5.97 -9.79
N GLY A 47 -2.86 5.54 -9.67
CA GLY A 47 -3.21 4.13 -9.54
C GLY A 47 -2.75 3.28 -10.73
N LEU A 48 -3.03 3.69 -11.96
CA LEU A 48 -2.63 2.92 -13.15
C LEU A 48 -1.10 2.76 -13.24
N CYS A 49 -0.33 3.81 -12.91
CA CYS A 49 1.12 3.73 -12.83
C CYS A 49 1.57 2.79 -11.70
N SER A 50 0.96 2.90 -10.52
CA SER A 50 1.26 2.03 -9.37
C SER A 50 1.04 0.55 -9.70
N ALA A 51 -0.12 0.24 -10.31
CA ALA A 51 -0.44 -1.09 -10.80
C ALA A 51 0.59 -1.58 -11.82
N GLY A 52 0.98 -0.72 -12.78
CA GLY A 52 2.00 -1.05 -13.78
C GLY A 52 3.34 -1.43 -13.15
N VAL A 53 3.79 -0.69 -12.13
CA VAL A 53 5.03 -0.98 -11.40
C VAL A 53 4.96 -2.33 -10.69
N ILE A 54 3.90 -2.59 -9.91
CA ILE A 54 3.81 -3.84 -9.15
C ILE A 54 3.57 -5.06 -10.05
N CYS A 55 2.72 -4.96 -11.07
CA CYS A 55 2.51 -6.05 -12.04
C CYS A 55 3.82 -6.41 -12.75
N THR A 56 4.60 -5.41 -13.17
CA THR A 56 5.92 -5.64 -13.77
C THR A 56 6.89 -6.32 -12.79
N ALA A 57 6.83 -6.00 -11.49
CA ALA A 57 7.63 -6.66 -10.47
C ALA A 57 7.18 -8.11 -10.21
N LEU A 58 5.87 -8.38 -10.26
CA LEU A 58 5.29 -9.72 -10.12
C LEU A 58 5.66 -10.61 -11.31
N ASP A 59 5.59 -10.09 -12.53
CA ASP A 59 6.02 -10.79 -13.76
C ASP A 59 7.48 -11.24 -13.68
N ARG A 60 8.37 -10.37 -13.21
CA ARG A 60 9.80 -10.70 -13.00
C ARG A 60 10.00 -11.84 -12.00
N ARG A 61 9.05 -12.05 -11.08
CA ARG A 61 9.07 -13.13 -10.09
C ARG A 61 8.21 -14.33 -10.49
N GLN A 62 7.60 -14.31 -11.68
CA GLN A 62 6.70 -15.36 -12.17
C GLN A 62 5.53 -15.63 -11.21
N ILE A 63 4.99 -14.58 -10.60
CA ILE A 63 3.80 -14.65 -9.74
C ILE A 63 2.59 -14.27 -10.60
N GLU A 64 1.61 -15.17 -10.68
CA GLU A 64 0.37 -14.93 -11.39
C GLU A 64 -0.41 -13.81 -10.70
N HIS A 65 -1.07 -12.94 -11.46
CA HIS A 65 -1.80 -11.83 -10.85
C HIS A 65 -2.99 -11.37 -11.67
N GLN A 66 -4.03 -10.96 -10.95
CA GLN A 66 -5.24 -10.37 -11.53
C GLN A 66 -5.35 -8.90 -11.09
N PRO A 67 -5.11 -7.93 -12.00
CA PRO A 67 -5.37 -6.53 -11.70
C PRO A 67 -6.87 -6.22 -11.74
N LEU A 68 -7.34 -5.45 -10.76
CA LEU A 68 -8.68 -4.92 -10.63
C LEU A 68 -8.60 -3.42 -10.35
N PHE A 69 -9.38 -2.63 -11.09
CA PHE A 69 -9.35 -1.17 -10.99
C PHE A 69 -10.68 -0.64 -10.47
N PHE A 70 -10.61 0.25 -9.50
CA PHE A 70 -11.78 0.87 -8.89
C PHE A 70 -11.64 2.38 -8.83
N LYS A 71 -12.76 3.09 -9.00
CA LYS A 71 -12.82 4.53 -8.73
C LYS A 71 -12.82 4.84 -7.24
N GLN A 72 -13.31 3.91 -6.42
CA GLN A 72 -13.33 4.03 -4.97
C GLN A 72 -13.34 2.63 -4.38
N LEU A 73 -12.60 2.43 -3.29
CA LEU A 73 -12.65 1.19 -2.53
C LEU A 73 -13.75 1.31 -1.47
N ASP A 74 -14.96 0.91 -1.82
CA ASP A 74 -16.08 0.78 -0.89
C ASP A 74 -16.32 -0.69 -0.53
N ARG A 75 -17.32 -0.95 0.31
CA ARG A 75 -17.65 -2.32 0.74
C ARG A 75 -18.02 -3.23 -0.45
N PRO A 76 -18.89 -2.83 -1.39
CA PRO A 76 -19.14 -3.64 -2.59
C PRO A 76 -17.88 -3.93 -3.43
N ALA A 77 -16.95 -2.97 -3.54
CA ALA A 77 -15.67 -3.20 -4.20
C ALA A 77 -14.83 -4.26 -3.47
N LEU A 78 -14.75 -4.17 -2.13
CA LEU A 78 -14.05 -5.18 -1.31
C LEU A 78 -14.69 -6.56 -1.39
N GLU A 79 -16.02 -6.65 -1.48
CA GLU A 79 -16.72 -7.92 -1.70
C GLU A 79 -16.31 -8.57 -3.04
N LYS A 80 -16.24 -7.77 -4.13
CA LYS A 80 -15.73 -8.26 -5.43
C LYS A 80 -14.26 -8.72 -5.38
N VAL A 81 -13.46 -8.06 -4.55
CA VAL A 81 -12.06 -8.44 -4.33
C VAL A 81 -11.99 -9.77 -3.55
N ALA A 82 -12.81 -9.94 -2.51
CA ALA A 82 -12.92 -11.18 -1.75
C ALA A 82 -13.37 -12.36 -2.62
N ASP A 83 -14.31 -12.12 -3.53
CA ASP A 83 -14.83 -13.12 -4.47
C ASP A 83 -13.78 -13.66 -5.45
N GLN A 84 -12.63 -13.00 -5.60
CA GLN A 84 -11.50 -13.54 -6.39
C GLN A 84 -10.89 -14.79 -5.72
N GLY A 85 -11.09 -14.98 -4.42
CA GLY A 85 -10.65 -16.17 -3.70
C GLY A 85 -9.13 -16.34 -3.54
N MET A 86 -8.33 -15.31 -3.86
CA MET A 86 -6.87 -15.40 -3.77
C MET A 86 -6.35 -15.17 -2.36
N ASN A 87 -5.19 -15.76 -2.06
CA ASN A 87 -4.60 -15.78 -0.72
C ASN A 87 -4.06 -14.43 -0.24
N LEU A 88 -3.75 -13.51 -1.16
CA LEU A 88 -3.16 -12.20 -0.86
C LEU A 88 -3.68 -11.16 -1.84
N VAL A 89 -4.05 -10.01 -1.29
CA VAL A 89 -4.45 -8.81 -2.04
C VAL A 89 -3.40 -7.73 -1.88
N ILE A 90 -2.99 -7.11 -2.97
CA ILE A 90 -2.08 -5.97 -2.99
C ILE A 90 -2.88 -4.73 -3.40
N PHE A 91 -3.09 -3.82 -2.46
CA PHE A 91 -3.74 -2.54 -2.71
C PHE A 91 -2.68 -1.49 -3.06
N THR A 92 -2.91 -0.74 -4.15
CA THR A 92 -2.05 0.34 -4.61
C THR A 92 -2.86 1.61 -4.86
N ASP A 93 -2.41 2.76 -4.35
CA ASP A 93 -3.11 4.05 -4.47
C ASP A 93 -4.54 4.09 -3.89
N LEU A 94 -4.85 3.12 -3.02
CA LEU A 94 -6.06 3.04 -2.23
C LEU A 94 -5.85 2.07 -1.06
N GLY A 95 -6.80 2.03 -0.13
CA GLY A 95 -6.85 1.05 0.94
C GLY A 95 -6.49 1.59 2.33
N SER A 96 -5.70 2.68 2.45
CA SER A 96 -5.35 3.22 3.78
C SER A 96 -6.56 3.69 4.58
N GLY A 97 -7.63 4.11 3.90
CA GLY A 97 -8.90 4.49 4.51
C GLY A 97 -9.82 3.33 4.90
N MET A 98 -9.55 2.10 4.42
CA MET A 98 -10.46 0.94 4.52
C MET A 98 -9.87 -0.21 5.33
N GLN A 99 -8.90 0.07 6.21
CA GLN A 99 -8.17 -0.95 6.97
C GLN A 99 -9.09 -1.81 7.85
N ALA A 100 -10.10 -1.20 8.46
CA ALA A 100 -11.06 -1.88 9.33
C ALA A 100 -11.93 -2.87 8.54
N GLU A 101 -12.36 -2.49 7.34
CA GLU A 101 -13.16 -3.32 6.44
C GLU A 101 -12.33 -4.46 5.85
N ILE A 102 -11.10 -4.16 5.39
CA ILE A 102 -10.14 -5.17 4.91
C ILE A 102 -9.92 -6.23 6.00
N ALA A 103 -9.72 -5.78 7.25
CA ALA A 103 -9.51 -6.67 8.39
C ALA A 103 -10.78 -7.43 8.80
N GLY A 104 -11.93 -6.76 8.81
CA GLY A 104 -13.23 -7.37 9.10
C GLY A 104 -13.60 -8.48 8.11
N MET A 105 -13.19 -8.33 6.85
CA MET A 105 -13.31 -9.35 5.80
C MET A 105 -12.20 -10.41 5.84
N LYS A 106 -11.21 -10.26 6.73
CA LYS A 106 -10.05 -11.16 6.88
C LYS A 106 -9.22 -11.29 5.60
N LEU A 107 -9.18 -10.24 4.79
CA LEU A 107 -8.35 -10.21 3.59
C LEU A 107 -6.89 -10.06 4.02
N ARG A 108 -6.06 -11.06 3.71
CA ARG A 108 -4.61 -10.90 3.82
C ARG A 108 -4.18 -9.84 2.82
N ALA A 109 -3.58 -8.76 3.31
CA ALA A 109 -3.35 -7.57 2.50
C ALA A 109 -1.94 -7.01 2.63
N VAL A 110 -1.44 -6.48 1.52
CA VAL A 110 -0.38 -5.47 1.48
C VAL A 110 -1.00 -4.18 0.96
N ILE A 111 -0.75 -3.05 1.61
CA ILE A 111 -1.24 -1.74 1.20
C ILE A 111 -0.05 -0.84 0.89
N ALA A 112 0.04 -0.32 -0.33
CA ALA A 112 0.99 0.71 -0.75
C ALA A 112 0.20 1.93 -1.23
N ASP A 113 0.13 2.95 -0.39
CA ASP A 113 -0.80 4.06 -0.59
C ASP A 113 -0.29 5.31 0.12
N HIS A 114 -0.71 6.48 -0.35
CA HIS A 114 -0.26 7.78 0.13
C HIS A 114 -1.37 8.59 0.79
N HIS A 115 -2.62 8.16 0.68
CA HIS A 115 -3.75 8.79 1.37
C HIS A 115 -3.62 8.68 2.89
N ARG A 116 -4.26 9.59 3.64
CA ARG A 116 -4.26 9.53 5.10
C ARG A 116 -4.88 8.22 5.59
N PRO A 117 -4.15 7.43 6.40
CA PRO A 117 -4.72 6.24 7.03
C PRO A 117 -5.93 6.56 7.89
N ALA A 118 -6.92 5.66 7.89
CA ALA A 118 -7.93 5.63 8.93
C ALA A 118 -7.26 5.49 10.32
N ALA A 119 -7.96 5.92 11.38
CA ALA A 119 -7.47 5.78 12.73
C ALA A 119 -7.14 4.30 13.01
N ALA A 120 -5.93 4.03 13.48
CA ALA A 120 -5.45 2.67 13.69
C ALA A 120 -6.35 1.94 14.70
N ASP A 121 -7.00 0.87 14.26
CA ASP A 121 -7.57 -0.12 15.15
C ASP A 121 -6.56 -1.27 15.32
N ASN A 122 -6.56 -1.92 16.49
CA ASN A 122 -5.64 -3.03 16.74
C ASN A 122 -6.01 -4.31 15.97
N SER A 123 -7.26 -4.42 15.48
CA SER A 123 -7.76 -5.57 14.71
C SER A 123 -7.17 -5.66 13.29
N SER A 124 -6.70 -4.55 12.75
CA SER A 124 -6.10 -4.45 11.41
C SER A 124 -4.75 -5.16 11.29
N ARG A 125 -4.07 -5.39 12.42
CA ARG A 125 -2.69 -5.89 12.46
C ARG A 125 -2.51 -7.34 12.00
N ASP A 126 -3.55 -8.16 12.11
CA ASP A 126 -3.45 -9.60 11.82
C ASP A 126 -3.60 -9.92 10.34
N SER A 127 -4.32 -9.09 9.59
CA SER A 127 -4.63 -9.30 8.18
C SER A 127 -3.77 -8.43 7.25
N ILE A 128 -3.41 -7.22 7.68
CA ILE A 128 -2.54 -6.31 6.92
C ILE A 128 -1.08 -6.63 7.23
N LEU A 129 -0.44 -7.36 6.32
CA LEU A 129 0.92 -7.88 6.47
C LEU A 129 1.98 -6.77 6.36
N ALA A 130 1.69 -5.75 5.55
CA ALA A 130 2.49 -4.55 5.40
C ALA A 130 1.62 -3.36 4.95
N HIS A 131 1.89 -2.19 5.52
CA HIS A 131 1.31 -0.91 5.12
C HIS A 131 2.44 0.08 4.83
N ILE A 132 2.68 0.32 3.55
CA ILE A 132 3.68 1.24 3.03
C ILE A 132 2.95 2.55 2.78
N ASN A 133 3.14 3.52 3.67
CA ASN A 133 2.49 4.81 3.55
C ASN A 133 3.40 5.91 4.14
N PRO A 134 3.68 7.00 3.41
CA PRO A 134 4.53 8.09 3.87
C PRO A 134 4.06 8.70 5.20
N HIS A 135 2.76 8.77 5.45
CA HIS A 135 2.21 9.29 6.71
C HIS A 135 2.59 8.44 7.93
N LEU A 136 2.75 7.12 7.75
CA LEU A 136 3.22 6.23 8.81
C LEU A 136 4.74 6.34 9.04
N ALA A 137 5.45 7.00 8.14
CA ALA A 137 6.89 7.21 8.16
C ALA A 137 7.28 8.67 8.47
N GLY A 138 6.33 9.51 8.91
CA GLY A 138 6.57 10.91 9.25
C GLY A 138 6.60 11.89 8.06
N ALA A 139 6.22 11.44 6.86
CA ALA A 139 6.15 12.28 5.66
C ALA A 139 4.69 12.60 5.27
N ASP A 140 4.52 13.52 4.32
CA ASP A 140 3.24 13.94 3.76
C ASP A 140 3.01 13.30 2.39
N GLY A 141 2.06 12.35 2.32
CA GLY A 141 1.67 11.71 1.07
C GLY A 141 1.00 12.66 0.07
N ALA A 142 0.48 13.81 0.48
CA ALA A 142 -0.11 14.76 -0.46
C ALA A 142 0.93 15.54 -1.28
N THR A 143 2.18 15.65 -0.78
CA THR A 143 3.18 16.56 -1.36
C THR A 143 4.56 15.94 -1.58
N GLN A 144 4.89 14.82 -0.92
CA GLN A 144 6.23 14.25 -0.94
C GLN A 144 6.33 12.90 -1.65
N LEU A 145 5.25 12.12 -1.69
CA LEU A 145 5.24 10.79 -2.31
C LEU A 145 3.81 10.42 -2.76
N SER A 146 3.65 10.11 -4.04
CA SER A 146 2.40 9.64 -4.65
C SER A 146 2.23 8.12 -4.45
N GLY A 147 1.09 7.55 -4.84
CA GLY A 147 0.85 6.11 -4.82
C GLY A 147 1.85 5.32 -5.67
N SER A 148 2.27 5.90 -6.81
CA SER A 148 3.22 5.28 -7.75
C SER A 148 4.70 5.43 -7.39
N GLY A 149 5.01 6.22 -6.34
CA GLY A 149 6.37 6.58 -5.94
C GLY A 149 7.10 5.55 -5.07
#